data_AF-A0A2R6AEH8-F1
#
_entry.id   AF-A0A2R6AEH8-F1
#
_cell.length_a   1.000
_cell.length_b   1.000
_cell.length_c   1.000
_cell.angle_alpha   90.00
_cell.angle_beta   90.00
_cell.angle_gamma   90.00
#
_symmetry.space_group_name_H-M   'P 1'
#
loop_
_entity.id
_entity.type
_entity.pdbx_description
1 polymer ?
#
loop_
_entity_poly.entity_id
_entity_poly.type
_entity_poly.pdbx_seq_one_letter_code
_entity_poly.pdbx_strand_id
1 'polypeptide(L)' 'FVPPVYYPISVLPSFVRPLAFLSPTTYAAQVMRITSGLATGNAQVYLGALSLYTLVLVLLASKRVKWRAS' A
#
# COMPACT_ATOMS: atom_id res chain seq x y z
N PHE A 1 15.06 17.71 3.89
CA PHE A 1 14.57 16.34 3.67
C PHE A 1 14.09 15.79 5.01
N VAL A 2 12.78 15.72 5.24
CA VAL A 2 12.24 14.93 6.35
C VAL A 2 12.18 13.51 5.81
N PRO A 3 13.02 12.56 6.28
CA PRO A 3 12.86 11.18 5.86
C PRO A 3 11.42 10.78 6.19
N PRO A 4 10.68 10.14 5.27
CA PRO A 4 9.32 9.70 5.55
C PRO A 4 9.40 8.88 6.85
N VAL A 5 8.75 9.37 7.90
CA VAL A 5 8.84 8.75 9.23
C VAL A 5 8.06 7.44 9.15
N TYR A 6 8.75 6.39 8.70
CA TYR A 6 8.19 5.08 8.52
C TYR A 6 8.16 4.39 9.88
N TYR A 7 6.97 4.32 10.47
CA TYR A 7 6.74 3.54 11.68
C TYR A 7 6.51 2.08 11.31
N PRO A 8 7.35 1.14 11.80
CA PRO A 8 7.12 -0.27 11.57
C PRO A 8 5.74 -0.68 12.09
N ILE A 9 5.00 -1.48 11.31
CA ILE A 9 3.67 -1.99 11.70
C ILE A 9 3.73 -2.81 13.02
N SER A 10 4.91 -3.30 13.40
CA SER A 10 5.14 -3.97 14.68
C SER A 10 4.95 -3.06 15.89
N VAL A 11 5.19 -1.75 15.76
CA VAL A 11 5.03 -0.75 16.84
C VAL A 11 3.54 -0.43 17.09
N LEU A 12 2.70 -0.60 16.08
CA LEU A 12 1.26 -0.38 16.18
C LEU A 12 0.60 -1.48 17.03
N PRO A 13 -0.30 -1.13 17.98
CA PRO A 13 -1.16 -2.08 18.67
C PRO A 13 -1.95 -2.93 17.67
N SER A 14 -2.14 -4.23 17.96
CA SER A 14 -2.78 -5.19 17.05
C SER A 14 -4.12 -4.71 16.49
N PHE A 15 -4.90 -3.98 17.28
CA PHE A 15 -6.21 -3.44 16.91
C PHE A 15 -6.14 -2.38 15.79
N VAL A 16 -5.07 -1.59 15.72
CA VAL A 16 -4.92 -0.50 14.73
C VAL A 16 -4.04 -0.89 13.54
N ARG A 17 -3.34 -2.03 13.61
CA ARG A 17 -2.58 -2.59 12.47
C ARG A 17 -3.39 -2.72 11.17
N PRO A 18 -4.66 -3.18 11.16
CA PRO A 18 -5.42 -3.27 9.91
C PRO A 18 -5.69 -1.89 9.28
N LEU A 19 -5.78 -0.82 10.07
CA LEU A 19 -5.98 0.53 9.54
C LEU A 19 -4.78 1.02 8.72
N ALA A 20 -3.56 0.57 9.08
CA ALA A 20 -2.37 0.91 8.29
C ALA A 20 -2.45 0.34 6.87
N PHE A 21 -3.12 -0.80 6.66
CA PHE A 21 -3.29 -1.42 5.35
C PHE A 21 -4.37 -0.76 4.47
N LEU A 22 -5.07 0.27 4.96
CA LEU A 22 -5.95 1.07 4.10
C LEU A 22 -5.17 1.90 3.08
N SER A 23 -3.92 2.25 3.39
CA SER A 23 -3.07 3.04 2.50
C SER A 23 -2.30 2.14 1.52
N PRO A 24 -2.30 2.45 0.21
CA PRO A 24 -1.48 1.74 -0.77
C PRO A 24 0.02 1.86 -0.48
N THR A 25 0.44 2.96 0.16
CA THR A 25 1.85 3.18 0.54
C THR A 25 2.35 2.17 1.56
N THR A 26 1.46 1.60 2.38
CA THR A 26 1.82 0.57 3.36
C THR A 26 2.20 -0.74 2.68
N TYR A 27 1.47 -1.14 1.64
CA TYR A 27 1.80 -2.31 0.84
C TYR A 27 3.13 -2.12 0.11
N ALA A 28 3.35 -0.96 -0.52
CA ALA A 28 4.61 -0.64 -1.19
C ALA A 28 5.80 -0.65 -0.21
N ALA A 29 5.64 -0.07 0.97
CA ALA A 29 6.70 -0.06 1.98
C ALA A 29 6.99 -1.45 2.56
N GLN A 30 5.98 -2.31 2.72
CA GLN A 30 6.20 -3.71 3.11
C GLN A 30 6.98 -4.49 2.06
N VAL A 31 6.66 -4.31 0.78
CA VAL A 31 7.44 -4.92 -0.32
C VAL A 31 8.89 -4.47 -0.25
N MET A 32 9.15 -3.16 -0.15
CA MET A 32 10.51 -2.61 -0.05
C MET A 32 11.27 -3.16 1.16
N ARG A 33 10.61 -3.33 2.30
CA ARG A 33 11.24 -3.87 3.51
C ARG A 33 11.56 -5.34 3.40
N ILE A 34 10.70 -6.13 2.77
CA ILE A 34 10.96 -7.56 2.55
C ILE A 34 12.10 -7.74 1.54
N THR A 35 12.11 -6.95 0.45
CA THR A 35 13.18 -7.05 -0.56
C THR A 35 14.53 -6.51 -0.07
N SER A 36 14.53 -5.57 0.88
CA SER A 36 15.75 -5.05 1.52
C SER A 36 16.23 -5.87 2.72
N GLY A 37 15.53 -6.94 3.10
CA GLY A 37 15.86 -7.77 4.27
C GLY A 37 15.54 -7.13 5.63
N LEU A 38 14.82 -6.00 5.65
CA LEU A 38 14.39 -5.27 6.86
C LEU A 38 13.08 -5.79 7.47
N ALA A 39 12.44 -6.77 6.83
CA ALA A 39 11.24 -7.45 7.30
C ALA A 39 11.18 -8.89 6.74
N THR A 40 10.53 -9.77 7.49
CA THR A 40 10.24 -11.14 7.05
C THR A 40 8.80 -11.22 6.54
N GLY A 41 8.59 -11.92 5.42
CA GLY A 41 7.26 -12.09 4.83
C GLY A 41 7.30 -12.45 3.34
N ASN A 42 6.13 -12.70 2.76
CA ASN A 42 6.02 -12.96 1.33
C ASN A 42 5.73 -11.66 0.55
N ALA A 43 6.75 -11.10 -0.11
CA ALA A 43 6.63 -9.88 -0.91
C ALA A 43 5.56 -9.99 -2.02
N GLN A 44 5.34 -11.20 -2.57
CA GLN A 44 4.37 -11.42 -3.65
C GLN A 44 2.93 -11.14 -3.20
N VAL A 45 2.61 -11.44 -1.94
CA VAL A 45 1.27 -11.17 -1.37
C VAL A 45 1.01 -9.66 -1.32
N TYR A 46 1.99 -8.89 -0.83
CA TYR A 46 1.88 -7.44 -0.75
C TYR A 46 1.89 -6.77 -2.14
N LEU A 47 2.67 -7.29 -3.08
CA LEU A 47 2.64 -6.86 -4.49
C LEU A 47 1.29 -7.16 -5.16
N GLY A 48 0.69 -8.32 -4.88
CA GLY A 48 -0.63 -8.68 -5.36
C GLY A 48 -1.71 -7.72 -4.86
N ALA A 49 -1.70 -7.41 -3.56
CA ALA A 49 -2.61 -6.44 -2.96
C ALA A 49 -2.42 -5.03 -3.53
N LEU A 50 -1.18 -4.58 -3.73
CA LEU A 50 -0.87 -3.29 -4.34
C LEU A 50 -1.37 -3.20 -5.80
N SER A 51 -1.18 -4.27 -6.57
CA SER A 51 -1.67 -4.39 -7.95
C SER A 51 -3.19 -4.32 -8.01
N LEU A 52 -3.87 -5.05 -7.13
CA LEU A 52 -5.33 -5.03 -7.03
C LEU A 52 -5.85 -3.63 -6.68
N TYR A 53 -5.22 -2.97 -5.71
CA TYR A 53 -5.56 -1.60 -5.31
C TYR A 53 -5.39 -0.62 -6.48
N THR A 54 -4.29 -0.76 -7.22
CA THR A 54 -4.01 0.06 -8.42
C THR A 54 -5.07 -0.16 -9.50
N LEU A 55 -5.45 -1.42 -9.77
CA LEU A 55 -6.52 -1.74 -10.71
C LEU A 55 -7.85 -1.09 -10.31
N VAL A 56 -8.23 -1.16 -9.03
CA VAL A 56 -9.45 -0.51 -8.52
C VAL A 56 -9.40 1.00 -8.74
N LEU A 57 -8.29 1.65 -8.41
CA LEU A 57 -8.11 3.09 -8.64
C LEU A 57 -8.17 3.45 -10.12
N VAL A 58 -7.52 2.67 -10.99
CA VAL A 58 -7.55 2.88 -12.45
C VAL A 58 -8.96 2.75 -13.00
N LEU A 59 -9.73 1.76 -12.54
CA LEU A 59 -11.12 1.57 -12.94
C LEU A 59 -12.00 2.74 -12.48
N LEU A 60 -11.83 3.19 -11.23
CA LEU A 60 -12.55 4.35 -10.70
C LEU A 60 -12.19 5.65 -11.45
N ALA A 61 -10.90 5.86 -11.70
CA ALA A 61 -10.41 7.01 -12.47
C ALA A 61 -10.95 7.00 -13.90
N SER A 62 -10.93 5.85 -14.58
CA SER A 62 -11.43 5.71 -15.94
C SER A 62 -12.93 6.02 -16.04
N LYS A 63 -13.72 5.62 -15.03
CA LYS A 63 -15.13 5.99 -14.94
C LYS A 63 -15.29 7.51 -14.78
N ARG A 64 -14.52 8.15 -13.91
CA ARG A 64 -14.59 9.61 -13.66
C ARG A 64 -14.10 10.46 -14.84
N VAL A 65 -13.10 9.99 -15.59
CA VAL A 65 -12.58 10.69 -16.78
C VAL A 65 -13.66 10.81 -17.86
N LYS A 66 -14.49 9.77 -18.03
CA LYS A 66 -15.63 9.83 -18.96
C LYS A 66 -16.66 10.91 -18.59
N TRP A 67 -16.83 11.23 -17.31
CA TRP A 67 -17.76 12.29 -16.86
C TRP A 67 -17.28 13.71 -17.14
N ARG A 68 -15.99 13.92 -17.46
CA ARG A 68 -15.44 15.25 -17.78
C ARG A 68 -15.27 15.50 -19.28
N ALA A 69 -15.55 14.51 -20.12
CA ALA A 69 -15.44 14.58 -21.58
C ALA A 69 -16.80 14.71 -22.29
N SER A 70 -17.88 14.99 -21.54
CA SER A 70 -19.22 15.30 -22.06
C SER A 70 -19.73 16.61 -21.49
#